data_AF-A0A920LQW1-F1
#
_entry.id   AF-A0A920LQW1-F1
#
_cell.length_a   1.000
_cell.length_b   1.000
_cell.length_c   1.000
_cell.angle_alpha   90.00
_cell.angle_beta   90.00
_cell.angle_gamma   90.00
#
_symmetry.space_group_name_H-M   'P 1'
#
loop_
_entity.id
_entity.type
_entity.pdbx_description
1 polymer ?
#
loop_
_entity_poly.entity_id
_entity_poly.type
_entity_poly.pdbx_seq_one_letter_code
_entity_poly.pdbx_strand_id
1 'polypeptide(L)'
;MLSQQRRGEPMVMVGAMKPSLHFYTGQVILYEGQSDGALVNIADRLAHEQRRGWSGYPLGSPGASRTVLVLIDRGTAERDHWRNLQPELLGQIGIYDVWRLDRTRLEQRAQTLMADGVDADWEEPRPERY
;
A
#
# COMPACT_ATOMS: atom_id res chain seq x y z
N MET A 1 -4.50 5.02 -17.41
CA MET A 1 -4.19 4.05 -16.34
C MET A 1 -4.89 4.37 -15.02
N LEU A 2 -4.91 5.63 -14.55
CA LEU A 2 -5.82 6.08 -13.46
C LEU A 2 -7.32 5.92 -13.77
N SER A 3 -7.68 5.66 -15.03
CA SER A 3 -9.04 5.41 -15.48
C SER A 3 -9.70 4.16 -14.87
N GLN A 4 -8.92 3.24 -14.27
CA GLN A 4 -9.45 2.06 -13.60
C GLN A 4 -9.64 2.24 -12.09
N GLN A 5 -9.21 3.37 -11.51
CA GLN A 5 -9.37 3.61 -10.07
C GLN A 5 -10.85 3.80 -9.73
N ARG A 6 -11.34 3.03 -8.77
CA ARG A 6 -12.71 3.18 -8.27
C ARG A 6 -12.80 4.39 -7.34
N ARG A 7 -13.98 4.99 -7.26
CA ARG A 7 -14.21 6.13 -6.37
C ARG A 7 -13.97 5.70 -4.91
N GLY A 8 -13.12 6.43 -4.20
CA GLY A 8 -12.75 6.13 -2.80
C GLY A 8 -11.79 4.94 -2.64
N GLU A 9 -11.25 4.41 -3.75
CA GLU A 9 -10.19 3.40 -3.72
C GLU A 9 -8.85 4.07 -3.38
N PRO A 10 -8.25 3.79 -2.21
CA PRO A 10 -6.96 4.35 -1.86
C PRO A 10 -5.87 3.81 -2.78
N MET A 11 -4.78 4.58 -2.89
CA MET A 11 -3.60 4.21 -3.67
C MET A 11 -2.36 4.27 -2.79
N VAL A 12 -1.56 3.20 -2.86
CA VAL A 12 -0.30 3.06 -2.13
C VAL A 12 0.81 2.62 -3.07
N MET A 13 2.05 2.95 -2.72
CA MET A 13 3.25 2.53 -3.41
C MET A 13 4.14 1.78 -2.44
N VAL A 14 4.69 0.66 -2.89
CA VAL A 14 5.57 -0.19 -2.08
C VAL A 14 6.83 -0.51 -2.86
N GLY A 15 7.96 -0.47 -2.17
CA GLY A 15 9.23 -0.94 -2.70
C GLY A 15 10.16 0.22 -3.07
N ALA A 16 10.77 0.21 -4.24
CA ALA A 16 11.66 1.30 -4.65
C ALA A 16 10.89 2.61 -4.86
N MET A 17 11.24 3.70 -4.15
CA MET A 17 10.57 5.00 -4.30
C MET A 17 10.82 5.60 -5.69
N LYS A 18 9.74 5.99 -6.38
CA LYS A 18 9.82 6.82 -7.59
C LYS A 18 9.00 8.09 -7.43
N PRO A 19 9.64 9.20 -6.99
CA PRO A 19 8.96 10.45 -6.66
C PRO A 19 8.12 11.02 -7.81
N SER A 20 8.54 10.76 -9.05
CA SER A 20 7.86 11.24 -10.25
C SER A 20 6.43 10.72 -10.39
N LEU A 21 6.06 9.62 -9.73
CA LEU A 21 4.72 9.05 -9.86
C LEU A 21 3.65 9.83 -9.07
N HIS A 22 4.04 10.51 -7.98
CA HIS A 22 3.14 11.40 -7.24
C HIS A 22 2.58 12.53 -8.11
N PHE A 23 3.34 12.98 -9.12
CA PHE A 23 2.93 14.06 -10.01
C PHE A 23 1.79 13.67 -10.96
N TYR A 24 1.63 12.39 -11.28
CA TYR A 24 0.65 11.97 -12.30
C TYR A 24 -0.73 11.65 -11.75
N THR A 25 -0.86 11.40 -10.45
CA THR A 25 -2.11 10.91 -9.85
C THR A 25 -2.94 12.01 -9.20
N GLY A 26 -2.34 13.18 -8.91
CA GLY A 26 -3.01 14.31 -8.27
C GLY A 26 -3.57 13.99 -6.87
N GLN A 27 -3.21 12.84 -6.30
CA GLN A 27 -3.70 12.34 -5.03
C GLN A 27 -2.53 11.96 -4.14
N VAL A 28 -2.78 11.97 -2.85
CA VAL A 28 -1.81 11.59 -1.84
C VAL A 28 -1.62 10.06 -1.89
N ILE A 29 -0.42 9.62 -2.21
CA ILE A 29 -0.02 8.19 -2.21
C ILE A 29 0.76 7.92 -0.93
N LEU A 30 0.42 6.84 -0.21
CA LEU A 30 1.27 6.34 0.88
C LEU A 30 2.42 5.55 0.27
N TYR A 31 3.63 5.78 0.78
CA TYR A 31 4.81 5.06 0.34
C TYR A 31 5.39 4.29 1.52
N GLU A 32 5.71 3.02 1.28
CA GLU A 32 6.47 2.18 2.20
C GLU A 32 7.58 1.46 1.44
N GLY A 33 8.61 1.02 2.16
CA GLY A 33 9.76 0.33 1.59
C GLY A 33 9.46 -1.10 1.13
N GLN A 34 10.49 -1.95 1.10
CA GLN A 34 10.40 -3.35 0.62
C GLN A 34 10.47 -4.39 1.77
N SER A 35 10.45 -3.96 3.03
CA SER A 35 10.48 -4.86 4.18
C SER A 35 9.13 -5.54 4.41
N ASP A 36 9.11 -6.58 5.22
CA ASP A 36 7.87 -7.12 5.81
C ASP A 36 7.12 -6.06 6.63
N GLY A 37 7.83 -5.24 7.40
CA GLY A 37 7.27 -4.09 8.11
C GLY A 37 6.55 -3.09 7.18
N ALA A 38 6.99 -2.97 5.92
CA ALA A 38 6.29 -2.14 4.93
C ALA A 38 4.86 -2.64 4.65
N LEU A 39 4.64 -3.96 4.63
CA LEU A 39 3.30 -4.52 4.46
C LEU A 39 2.43 -4.22 5.68
N VAL A 40 2.98 -4.39 6.89
CA VAL A 40 2.29 -4.10 8.15
C VAL A 40 1.94 -2.61 8.21
N ASN A 41 2.89 -1.72 7.90
CA ASN A 41 2.67 -0.28 7.84
C ASN A 41 1.58 0.10 6.85
N ILE A 42 1.57 -0.45 5.63
CA ILE A 42 0.49 -0.16 4.67
C ILE A 42 -0.86 -0.58 5.24
N ALA A 43 -0.98 -1.79 5.79
CA ALA A 43 -2.23 -2.28 6.35
C ALA A 43 -2.73 -1.38 7.49
N ASP A 44 -1.83 -1.02 8.41
CA ASP A 44 -2.15 -0.17 9.55
C ASP A 44 -2.51 1.27 9.12
N ARG A 45 -1.73 1.87 8.22
CA ARG A 45 -2.02 3.21 7.68
C ARG A 45 -3.32 3.26 6.89
N LEU A 46 -3.67 2.21 6.15
CA LEU A 46 -4.98 2.15 5.49
C LEU A 46 -6.16 2.19 6.48
N ALA A 47 -5.95 1.76 7.73
CA ALA A 47 -6.93 1.80 8.81
C ALA A 47 -6.88 3.11 9.62
N HIS A 48 -5.72 3.72 9.81
CA HIS A 48 -5.53 4.82 10.77
C HIS A 48 -5.10 6.16 10.17
N GLU A 49 -4.60 6.21 8.94
CA GLU A 49 -4.07 7.44 8.33
C GLU A 49 -5.17 8.48 8.12
N GLN A 50 -4.96 9.67 8.71
CA GLN A 50 -5.84 10.82 8.57
C GLN A 50 -5.01 12.06 8.21
N ARG A 51 -4.92 12.37 6.91
CA ARG A 51 -4.22 13.59 6.44
C ARG A 51 -4.95 14.28 5.30
N ARG A 52 -4.74 15.58 5.17
CA ARG A 52 -5.35 16.40 4.11
C ARG A 52 -4.93 15.89 2.73
N GLY A 53 -5.90 15.58 1.87
CA GLY A 53 -5.68 15.07 0.51
C GLY A 53 -5.57 13.54 0.41
N TRP A 54 -5.59 12.82 1.54
CA TRP A 54 -5.75 11.37 1.57
C TRP A 54 -7.21 11.00 1.27
N SER A 55 -7.40 10.02 0.38
CA SER A 55 -8.71 9.55 -0.05
C SER A 55 -9.09 8.18 0.53
N GLY A 56 -8.21 7.57 1.34
CA GLY A 56 -8.49 6.30 2.00
C GLY A 56 -9.37 6.48 3.22
N TYR A 57 -10.40 5.64 3.32
CA TYR A 57 -11.23 5.52 4.52
C TYR A 57 -10.96 4.17 5.19
N PRO A 58 -11.02 4.09 6.53
CA PRO A 58 -10.93 2.81 7.24
C PRO A 58 -12.01 1.84 6.74
N LEU A 59 -11.71 0.54 6.70
CA LEU A 59 -12.72 -0.46 6.35
C LEU A 59 -13.93 -0.34 7.28
N GLY A 60 -15.14 -0.42 6.71
CA GLY A 60 -16.41 -0.25 7.44
C GLY A 60 -16.91 1.21 7.54
N SER A 61 -16.10 2.20 7.15
CA SER A 61 -16.55 3.60 7.09
C SER A 61 -17.40 3.89 5.83
N PRO A 62 -18.38 4.82 5.89
CA PRO A 62 -19.12 5.24 4.71
C PRO A 62 -18.18 5.75 3.60
N GLY A 63 -18.24 5.14 2.42
CA GLY A 63 -17.37 5.49 1.28
C GLY A 63 -16.04 4.75 1.23
N ALA A 64 -15.77 3.83 2.16
CA ALA A 64 -14.58 2.98 2.13
C ALA A 64 -14.63 1.96 0.98
N SER A 65 -13.58 1.94 0.17
CA SER A 65 -13.36 0.85 -0.78
C SER A 65 -12.84 -0.41 -0.07
N ARG A 66 -13.37 -1.57 -0.48
CA ARG A 66 -12.87 -2.90 -0.07
C ARG A 66 -11.52 -3.24 -0.70
N THR A 67 -11.18 -2.56 -1.79
CA THR A 67 -9.93 -2.76 -2.51
C THR A 67 -9.02 -1.56 -2.38
N VAL A 68 -7.72 -1.79 -2.58
CA VAL A 68 -6.67 -0.77 -2.64
C VAL A 68 -5.88 -0.97 -3.93
N LEU A 69 -5.48 0.13 -4.56
CA LEU A 69 -4.50 0.09 -5.65
C LEU A 69 -3.10 0.11 -5.07
N VAL A 70 -2.30 -0.91 -5.38
CA VAL A 70 -0.92 -1.06 -4.94
C VAL A 70 -0.03 -0.94 -6.16
N LEU A 71 0.86 0.06 -6.15
CA LEU A 71 1.95 0.17 -7.10
C LEU A 71 3.18 -0.45 -6.48
N ILE A 72 3.58 -1.61 -6.98
CA ILE A 72 4.64 -2.43 -6.40
C ILE A 72 5.71 -2.67 -7.44
N ASP A 73 6.97 -2.42 -7.11
CA ASP A 73 8.05 -2.81 -8.02
C ASP A 73 8.17 -4.34 -8.08
N ARG A 74 8.60 -4.88 -9.22
CA ARG A 74 8.65 -6.33 -9.43
C ARG A 74 9.53 -7.08 -8.41
N GLY A 75 10.63 -6.47 -7.95
CA GLY A 75 11.49 -7.08 -6.95
C GLY A 75 10.79 -7.19 -5.59
N THR A 76 10.00 -6.20 -5.23
CA THR A 76 9.18 -6.23 -4.01
C THR A 76 7.99 -7.20 -4.14
N ALA A 77 7.36 -7.28 -5.32
CA ALA A 77 6.27 -8.20 -5.61
C ALA A 77 6.64 -9.69 -5.43
N GLU A 78 7.91 -10.04 -5.65
CA GLU A 78 8.42 -11.40 -5.51
C GLU A 78 8.76 -11.79 -4.05
N ARG A 79 8.72 -10.85 -3.10
CA ARG A 79 9.04 -11.12 -1.69
C ARG A 79 7.96 -11.96 -1.00
N ASP A 80 8.36 -12.83 -0.08
CA ASP A 80 7.47 -13.81 0.56
C ASP A 80 6.25 -13.19 1.25
N HIS A 81 6.39 -11.98 1.81
CA HIS A 81 5.28 -11.28 2.46
C HIS A 81 4.23 -10.77 1.47
N TRP A 82 4.59 -10.53 0.20
CA TRP A 82 3.66 -10.09 -0.87
C TRP A 82 3.07 -11.25 -1.69
N ARG A 83 3.61 -12.47 -1.56
CA ARG A 83 3.07 -13.66 -2.23
C ARG A 83 1.72 -14.09 -1.61
N ASN A 84 0.95 -14.84 -2.39
CA ASN A 84 -0.34 -15.44 -2.00
C ASN A 84 -1.48 -14.45 -1.65
N LEU A 85 -1.26 -13.15 -1.85
CA LEU A 85 -2.29 -12.12 -1.71
C LEU A 85 -3.33 -12.12 -2.84
N GLN A 86 -3.02 -12.84 -3.94
CA GLN A 86 -3.89 -12.99 -5.13
C GLN A 86 -4.42 -11.63 -5.65
N PRO A 87 -3.53 -10.69 -5.99
CA PRO A 87 -3.94 -9.40 -6.55
C PRO A 87 -4.52 -9.56 -7.96
N GLU A 88 -5.40 -8.63 -8.35
CA GLU A 88 -5.78 -8.44 -9.74
C GLU A 88 -4.76 -7.51 -10.41
N LEU A 89 -4.01 -8.00 -11.40
CA LEU A 89 -3.08 -7.17 -12.17
C LEU A 89 -3.85 -6.29 -13.17
N LEU A 90 -3.79 -4.97 -12.96
CA LEU A 90 -4.48 -3.98 -13.81
C LEU A 90 -3.61 -3.46 -14.95
N GLY A 91 -2.28 -3.55 -14.81
CA GLY A 91 -1.34 -3.07 -15.81
C GLY A 91 0.06 -2.88 -15.23
N GLN A 92 0.95 -2.29 -16.04
CA GLN A 92 2.36 -2.09 -15.71
C GLN A 92 2.83 -0.69 -16.10
N ILE A 93 3.67 -0.09 -15.26
CA ILE A 93 4.28 1.23 -15.48
C ILE A 93 5.77 1.13 -15.22
N GLY A 94 6.56 0.93 -16.29
CA GLY A 94 7.99 0.71 -16.18
C GLY A 94 8.30 -0.54 -15.35
N ILE A 95 8.93 -0.36 -14.19
CA ILE A 95 9.29 -1.44 -13.26
C ILE A 95 8.18 -1.79 -12.25
N TYR A 96 7.06 -1.05 -12.26
CA TYR A 96 5.97 -1.24 -11.32
C TYR A 96 4.84 -2.03 -11.96
N ASP A 97 4.31 -2.98 -11.21
CA ASP A 97 3.00 -3.56 -11.47
C ASP A 97 1.94 -2.74 -10.71
N VAL A 98 0.78 -2.58 -11.35
CA VAL A 98 -0.40 -1.95 -10.73
C VAL A 98 -1.36 -3.04 -10.35
N TRP A 99 -1.45 -3.30 -9.05
CA TRP A 99 -2.33 -4.31 -8.47
C TRP A 99 -3.57 -3.67 -7.89
N ARG A 100 -4.71 -4.34 -8.04
CA ARG A 100 -5.84 -4.18 -7.13
C ARG A 100 -5.83 -5.32 -6.14
N LEU A 101 -5.84 -4.98 -4.86
CA LEU A 101 -5.79 -5.95 -3.78
C LEU A 101 -7.00 -5.82 -2.86
N ASP A 102 -7.54 -6.95 -2.41
CA ASP A 102 -8.55 -6.98 -1.34
C ASP A 102 -7.91 -6.60 -0.01
N ARG A 103 -8.44 -5.56 0.64
CA ARG A 103 -7.89 -5.04 1.90
C ARG A 103 -8.02 -6.01 3.06
N THR A 104 -9.03 -6.88 3.06
CA THR A 104 -9.20 -7.92 4.07
C THR A 104 -8.04 -8.92 4.01
N ARG A 105 -7.62 -9.29 2.80
CA ARG A 105 -6.47 -10.20 2.61
C ARG A 105 -5.16 -9.55 3.04
N LEU A 106 -5.01 -8.26 2.74
CA LEU A 106 -3.86 -7.48 3.16
C LEU A 106 -3.78 -7.38 4.69
N GLU A 107 -4.90 -7.07 5.36
CA GLU A 107 -5.00 -7.02 6.83
C GLU A 107 -4.72 -8.38 7.47
N GLN A 108 -5.26 -9.48 6.94
CA GLN A 108 -4.97 -10.84 7.41
C GLN A 108 -3.49 -11.19 7.29
N ARG A 109 -2.85 -10.80 6.17
CA ARG A 109 -1.41 -11.01 5.97
C ARG A 109 -0.59 -10.19 6.96
N ALA A 110 -0.97 -8.94 7.20
CA ALA A 110 -0.34 -8.09 8.21
C ALA A 110 -0.47 -8.70 9.61
N GLN A 111 -1.65 -9.21 9.98
CA GLN A 111 -1.86 -9.89 11.27
C GLN A 111 -0.97 -11.12 11.45
N THR A 112 -0.71 -11.87 10.38
CA THR A 112 0.23 -13.01 10.43
C THR A 112 1.65 -12.52 10.70
N LEU A 113 2.11 -11.47 10.01
CA LEU A 113 3.44 -10.90 10.24
C LEU A 113 3.59 -10.31 11.65
N MET A 114 2.55 -9.65 12.16
CA MET A 114 2.52 -9.16 13.55
C MET A 114 2.62 -10.29 14.56
N ALA A 115 1.93 -11.41 14.32
CA ALA A 115 2.05 -12.60 15.17
C ALA A 115 3.47 -13.22 15.13
N ASP A 116 4.19 -13.05 14.02
CA ASP A 116 5.58 -13.46 13.84
C ASP A 116 6.61 -12.44 14.40
N GLY A 117 6.14 -11.34 15.00
CA GLY A 117 6.97 -10.32 15.67
C GLY A 117 7.34 -9.10 14.82
N VAL A 118 6.63 -8.84 13.73
CA VAL A 118 6.81 -7.63 12.91
C VAL A 118 5.84 -6.54 13.36
N ASP A 119 6.36 -5.43 13.90
CA ASP A 119 5.54 -4.31 14.35
C ASP A 119 5.32 -3.24 13.28
N ALA A 120 4.23 -2.48 13.41
CA ALA A 120 4.02 -1.26 12.65
C ALA A 120 4.92 -0.15 13.21
N ASP A 121 5.81 0.41 12.37
CA ASP A 121 6.80 1.41 12.77
C ASP A 121 6.62 2.76 12.06
N TRP A 122 5.51 2.95 11.33
CA TRP A 122 5.31 4.13 10.49
C TRP A 122 5.11 5.44 11.28
N GLU A 123 4.66 5.35 12.54
CA GLU A 123 4.58 6.49 13.46
C GLU A 123 5.93 6.82 14.10
N GLU A 124 6.89 5.89 14.05
CA GLU A 124 8.20 6.11 14.64
C GLU A 124 9.02 7.08 13.77
N PRO A 125 9.57 8.15 14.36
CA PRO A 125 10.43 9.05 13.61
C PRO A 125 11.67 8.27 13.17
N ARG A 126 11.86 8.11 11.85
CA ARG A 126 13.10 7.52 11.31
C ARG A 126 14.20 8.58 11.32
N PRO A 127 15.19 8.52 12.24
CA PRO A 127 16.29 9.47 12.22
C PRO A 127 17.07 9.33 10.91
N GLU A 128 17.41 10.45 10.29
CA GLU A 128 18.28 10.47 9.11
C GLU A 128 19.60 9.77 9.46
N ARG A 129 19.95 8.72 8.72
CA ARG A 129 21.29 8.12 8.78
C ARG A 129 22.22 8.98 7.91
N TYR A 130 23.07 9.77 8.56
CA TYR A 130 24.16 10.55 7.93
C TYR A 130 25.31 9.65 7.47
#